data_AF-X1AT06-F1
#
_entry.id   AF-X1AT06-F1
#
_cell.length_a   1.000
_cell.length_b   1.000
_cell.length_c   1.000
_cell.angle_alpha   90.00
_cell.angle_beta   90.00
_cell.angle_gamma   90.00
#
_symmetry.space_group_name_H-M   'P 1'
#
loop_
_entity.id
_entity.type
_entity.pdbx_description
1 polymer ?
#
loop_
_entity_poly.entity_id
_entity_poly.type
_entity_poly.pdbx_seq_one_letter_code
_entity_poly.pdbx_strand_id
1 'polypeptide(L)'
;MKFFKGFSEAALLAFSTCSSSATLPVSMRVAQENLGVSPTISSFVQPLGATINMDGTALYQGVCALFVAQAYGIHLGFGGQLTVLLTALLASIGTAGVPGAGLIMLTLVLTSVGLPLEGVALIAGIDRILDMARTSCNVTGDAACAVVVAKTEGELVEVKK
;
A
#
# COMPACT_ATOMS: atom_id res chain seq x y z
N MET A 1 -13.16 5.93 -15.39
CA MET A 1 -12.67 4.61 -15.86
C MET A 1 -11.42 4.66 -16.75
N LYS A 2 -11.02 5.79 -17.37
CA LYS A 2 -9.77 5.86 -18.19
C LYS A 2 -8.52 5.48 -17.38
N PHE A 3 -8.41 5.98 -16.14
CA PHE A 3 -7.29 5.68 -15.22
C PHE A 3 -7.08 4.18 -15.02
N PHE A 4 -8.07 3.47 -14.48
CA PHE A 4 -7.94 2.03 -14.19
C PHE A 4 -7.65 1.17 -15.43
N LYS A 5 -8.18 1.56 -16.60
CA LYS A 5 -7.86 0.86 -17.86
C LYS A 5 -6.43 1.11 -18.33
N GLY A 6 -5.90 2.33 -18.18
CA GLY A 6 -4.52 2.65 -18.56
C GLY A 6 -3.49 2.08 -17.60
N PHE A 7 -3.88 1.84 -16.34
CA PHE A 7 -2.98 1.39 -15.28
C PHE A 7 -3.09 -0.11 -14.93
N SER A 8 -3.99 -0.85 -15.58
CA SER A 8 -4.27 -2.25 -15.23
C SER A 8 -3.05 -3.17 -15.32
N GLU A 9 -2.13 -2.91 -16.26
CA GLU A 9 -0.89 -3.69 -16.39
C GLU A 9 -0.04 -3.61 -15.11
N ALA A 10 0.26 -2.40 -14.63
CA ALA A 10 1.02 -2.20 -13.41
C ALA A 10 0.27 -2.71 -12.18
N ALA A 11 -1.05 -2.50 -12.10
CA ALA A 11 -1.85 -3.00 -10.99
C ALA A 11 -1.85 -4.54 -10.89
N LEU A 12 -1.91 -5.24 -12.02
CA LEU A 12 -1.84 -6.71 -12.09
C LEU A 12 -0.43 -7.24 -11.80
N LEU A 13 0.61 -6.52 -12.25
CA LEU A 13 1.99 -6.86 -11.91
C LEU A 13 2.26 -6.70 -10.42
N ALA A 14 1.80 -5.60 -9.81
CA ALA A 14 1.87 -5.38 -8.35
C ALA A 14 1.13 -6.48 -7.59
N PHE A 15 -0.07 -6.83 -8.04
CA PHE A 15 -0.86 -7.90 -7.46
C PHE A 15 -0.11 -9.24 -7.50
N SER A 16 0.52 -9.57 -8.64
CA SER A 16 1.22 -10.84 -8.81
C SER A 16 2.54 -10.90 -8.02
N THR A 17 3.34 -9.84 -8.10
CA THR A 17 4.69 -9.77 -7.51
C THR A 17 4.70 -9.50 -6.01
N CYS A 18 3.68 -8.83 -5.49
CA CYS A 18 3.65 -8.33 -4.10
C CYS A 18 4.84 -7.43 -3.76
N SER A 19 5.33 -6.67 -4.74
CA SER A 19 6.37 -5.68 -4.51
C SER A 19 6.10 -4.40 -5.30
N SER A 20 5.96 -3.29 -4.57
CA SER A 20 5.91 -1.95 -5.16
C SER A 20 7.21 -1.63 -5.88
N SER A 21 8.35 -1.97 -5.29
CA SER A 21 9.68 -1.71 -5.87
C SER A 21 9.91 -2.50 -7.16
N ALA A 22 9.51 -3.78 -7.23
CA ALA A 22 9.62 -4.57 -8.45
C ALA A 22 8.69 -4.08 -9.56
N THR A 23 7.55 -3.48 -9.18
CA THR A 23 6.55 -2.97 -10.13
C THR A 23 6.86 -1.55 -10.60
N LEU A 24 7.72 -0.81 -9.89
CA LEU A 24 7.99 0.61 -10.13
C LEU A 24 8.34 0.95 -11.58
N PRO A 25 9.22 0.23 -12.30
CA PRO A 25 9.55 0.56 -13.69
C PRO A 25 8.33 0.49 -14.62
N VAL A 26 7.49 -0.54 -14.44
CA VAL A 26 6.26 -0.71 -15.23
C VAL A 26 5.22 0.34 -14.84
N SER A 27 5.07 0.59 -13.54
CA SER A 27 4.19 1.64 -12.99
C SER A 27 4.50 3.02 -13.58
N MET A 28 5.78 3.40 -13.65
CA MET A 28 6.21 4.66 -14.25
C MET A 28 5.93 4.71 -15.74
N ARG A 29 6.29 3.65 -16.49
CA ARG A 29 6.05 3.58 -17.92
C ARG A 29 4.56 3.76 -18.25
N VAL A 30 3.67 3.00 -17.60
CA VAL A 30 2.23 3.09 -17.89
C VAL A 30 1.62 4.40 -17.40
N ALA A 31 2.15 5.02 -16.34
CA ALA A 31 1.71 6.34 -15.91
C ALA A 31 2.07 7.41 -16.97
N GLN A 32 3.26 7.31 -17.56
CA GLN A 32 3.71 8.24 -18.60
C GLN A 32 2.98 8.00 -19.92
N GLU A 33 2.96 6.76 -20.40
CA GLU A 33 2.44 6.39 -21.72
C GLU A 33 0.91 6.34 -21.76
N ASN A 34 0.25 5.79 -20.72
CA ASN A 34 -1.19 5.54 -20.75
C ASN A 34 -2.02 6.56 -19.96
N LEU A 35 -1.41 7.24 -18.97
CA LEU A 35 -2.08 8.24 -18.14
C LEU A 35 -1.65 9.69 -18.43
N GLY A 36 -0.57 9.89 -19.19
CA GLY A 36 -0.12 11.20 -19.62
C GLY A 36 0.60 12.00 -18.53
N VAL A 37 1.12 11.33 -17.51
CA VAL A 37 1.93 11.95 -16.46
C VAL A 37 3.30 12.30 -17.04
N SER A 38 3.81 13.52 -16.82
CA SER A 38 5.15 13.87 -17.30
C SER A 38 6.24 12.99 -16.66
N PRO A 39 7.35 12.74 -17.37
CA PRO A 39 8.50 12.02 -16.80
C PRO A 39 9.04 12.68 -15.53
N THR A 40 9.00 14.02 -15.45
CA THR A 40 9.43 14.80 -14.28
C THR A 40 8.61 14.43 -13.04
N ILE A 41 7.27 14.47 -13.12
CA ILE A 41 6.41 14.13 -11.99
C ILE A 41 6.48 12.64 -11.68
N SER A 42 6.46 11.78 -12.70
CA SER A 42 6.52 10.32 -12.54
C SER A 42 7.80 9.85 -11.84
N SER A 43 8.96 10.40 -12.22
CA SER A 43 10.28 10.04 -11.65
C SER A 43 10.51 10.50 -10.21
N PHE A 44 9.66 11.40 -9.70
CA PHE A 44 9.70 11.82 -8.30
C PHE A 44 8.60 11.17 -7.48
N VAL A 45 7.34 11.34 -7.89
CA VAL A 45 6.17 10.96 -7.08
C VAL A 45 6.07 9.45 -6.90
N GLN A 46 6.27 8.65 -7.95
CA GLN A 46 6.08 7.20 -7.86
C GLN A 46 7.22 6.50 -7.10
N PRO A 47 8.51 6.82 -7.31
CA PRO A 47 9.58 6.25 -6.48
C PRO A 47 9.48 6.65 -5.00
N LEU A 48 9.09 7.88 -4.72
CA LEU A 48 8.83 8.33 -3.35
C LEU A 48 7.65 7.53 -2.76
N GLY A 49 6.51 7.50 -3.46
CA GLY A 49 5.31 6.77 -3.06
C GLY A 49 5.55 5.29 -2.77
N ALA A 50 6.34 4.61 -3.61
CA ALA A 50 6.67 3.19 -3.42
C ALA A 50 7.35 2.87 -2.07
N THR A 51 7.88 3.88 -1.38
CA THR A 51 8.49 3.75 -0.04
C THR A 51 7.62 4.29 1.08
N ILE A 52 6.96 5.43 0.89
CA ILE A 52 6.23 6.12 1.98
C ILE A 52 4.71 5.93 1.93
N ASN A 53 4.15 5.63 0.76
CA ASN A 53 2.72 5.53 0.52
C ASN A 53 2.25 4.08 0.56
N MET A 54 2.22 3.52 1.78
CA MET A 54 1.76 2.15 2.00
C MET A 54 0.38 2.09 2.66
N ASP A 55 -0.60 2.81 2.10
CA ASP A 55 -1.97 2.89 2.61
C ASP A 55 -2.65 1.52 2.75
N GLY A 56 -2.45 0.63 1.76
CA GLY A 56 -2.92 -0.74 1.81
C GLY A 56 -2.29 -1.53 2.96
N THR A 57 -1.03 -1.22 3.31
CA THR A 57 -0.34 -1.82 4.47
C THR A 57 -0.91 -1.29 5.79
N ALA A 58 -1.18 0.01 5.89
CA ALA A 58 -1.81 0.61 7.07
C ALA A 58 -3.22 0.04 7.30
N LEU A 59 -4.02 -0.09 6.23
CA LEU A 59 -5.35 -0.71 6.30
C LEU A 59 -5.26 -2.17 6.72
N TYR A 60 -4.35 -2.93 6.10
CA TYR A 60 -4.08 -4.33 6.47
C TYR A 60 -3.73 -4.47 7.96
N GLN A 61 -2.83 -3.61 8.49
CA GLN A 61 -2.42 -3.64 9.88
C GLN A 61 -3.58 -3.36 10.84
N GLY A 62 -4.40 -2.34 10.55
CA GLY A 62 -5.58 -2.01 11.36
C GLY A 62 -6.60 -3.15 11.40
N VAL A 63 -6.92 -3.72 10.24
CA VAL A 63 -7.86 -4.85 10.14
C VAL A 63 -7.31 -6.08 10.86
N CYS A 64 -6.01 -6.40 10.69
CA CYS A 64 -5.40 -7.55 11.35
C CYS A 64 -5.33 -7.39 12.87
N ALA A 65 -5.01 -6.19 13.38
CA ALA A 65 -5.00 -5.94 14.82
C ALA A 65 -6.39 -6.10 15.44
N LEU A 66 -7.44 -5.59 14.79
CA LEU A 66 -8.82 -5.80 15.22
C LEU A 66 -9.22 -7.27 15.16
N PHE A 67 -8.85 -7.96 14.09
CA PHE A 67 -9.09 -9.40 13.95
C PHE A 67 -8.43 -10.19 15.08
N VAL A 68 -7.16 -9.93 15.39
CA VAL A 68 -6.44 -10.62 16.48
C VAL A 68 -7.11 -10.34 17.82
N ALA A 69 -7.48 -9.08 18.10
CA ALA A 69 -8.20 -8.73 19.31
C ALA A 69 -9.51 -9.53 19.44
N GLN A 70 -10.30 -9.60 18.38
CA GLN A 70 -11.57 -10.33 18.35
C GLN A 70 -11.38 -11.85 18.46
N ALA A 71 -10.40 -12.42 17.76
CA ALA A 71 -10.11 -13.85 17.78
C ALA A 71 -9.70 -14.36 19.17
N TYR A 72 -9.00 -13.52 19.94
CA TYR A 72 -8.58 -13.83 21.32
C TYR A 72 -9.58 -13.33 22.39
N GLY A 73 -10.72 -12.76 21.99
CA GLY A 73 -11.70 -12.21 22.93
C GLY A 73 -11.23 -11.00 23.73
N ILE A 74 -10.21 -10.29 23.24
CA ILE A 74 -9.65 -9.09 23.87
C ILE A 74 -10.43 -7.85 23.40
N HIS A 75 -10.98 -7.09 24.33
CA HIS A 75 -11.70 -5.86 24.00
C HIS A 75 -10.72 -4.71 23.74
N LEU A 76 -10.63 -4.28 22.48
CA LEU A 76 -9.89 -3.09 22.09
C LEU A 76 -10.80 -1.85 22.19
N GLY A 77 -10.71 -1.14 23.33
CA GLY A 77 -11.41 0.13 23.52
C GLY A 77 -10.94 1.22 22.56
N PHE A 78 -11.63 2.36 22.53
CA PHE A 78 -11.35 3.47 21.60
C PHE A 78 -9.89 3.95 21.64
N GLY A 79 -9.30 4.05 22.84
CA GLY A 79 -7.89 4.43 22.98
C GLY A 79 -6.93 3.43 22.31
N GLY A 80 -7.19 2.12 22.44
CA GLY A 80 -6.40 1.09 21.77
C GLY A 80 -6.55 1.13 20.25
N GLN A 81 -7.76 1.37 19.75
CA GLN A 81 -8.00 1.54 18.30
C GLN A 81 -7.26 2.75 17.74
N LEU A 82 -7.24 3.87 18.48
CA LEU A 82 -6.47 5.05 18.09
C LEU A 82 -4.96 4.76 18.08
N THR A 83 -4.44 4.05 19.08
CA THR A 83 -3.04 3.61 19.10
C THR A 83 -2.72 2.74 17.88
N VAL A 84 -3.56 1.75 17.54
CA VAL A 84 -3.40 0.92 16.33
C VAL A 84 -3.35 1.78 15.07
N LEU A 85 -4.26 2.74 14.93
CA LEU A 85 -4.31 3.61 13.74
C LEU A 85 -3.01 4.41 13.61
N LEU A 86 -2.55 5.04 14.70
CA LEU A 86 -1.33 5.84 14.69
C LEU A 86 -0.09 4.99 14.47
N THR A 87 0.02 3.84 15.13
CA THR A 87 1.17 2.95 14.95
C THR A 87 1.20 2.34 13.56
N ALA A 88 0.04 1.99 12.99
CA ALA A 88 -0.05 1.49 11.63
C ALA A 88 0.35 2.54 10.59
N LEU A 89 -0.07 3.80 10.76
CA LEU A 89 0.32 4.90 9.88
C LEU A 89 1.83 5.19 9.95
N LEU A 90 2.42 5.15 11.15
CA LEU A 90 3.87 5.33 11.29
C LEU A 90 4.64 4.13 10.71
N ALA A 91 4.13 2.92 10.93
CA ALA A 91 4.71 1.70 10.40
C ALA A 91 4.69 1.68 8.87
N SER A 92 3.62 2.18 8.23
CA SER A 92 3.49 2.17 6.78
C SER A 92 4.56 2.99 6.06
N ILE A 93 5.07 4.07 6.69
CA ILE A 93 6.18 4.87 6.16
C ILE A 93 7.52 4.12 6.27
N GLY A 94 7.70 3.31 7.32
CA GLY A 94 8.94 2.58 7.59
C GLY A 94 9.00 1.18 6.95
N THR A 95 7.96 0.75 6.25
CA THR A 95 7.88 -0.59 5.68
C THR A 95 8.60 -0.62 4.32
N ALA A 96 9.40 -1.65 4.05
CA ALA A 96 10.01 -1.82 2.72
C ALA A 96 8.98 -2.36 1.70
N GLY A 97 9.06 -1.92 0.45
CA GLY A 97 8.13 -2.30 -0.64
C GLY A 97 8.36 -3.70 -1.20
N VAL A 98 8.58 -4.68 -0.32
CA VAL A 98 8.96 -6.06 -0.63
C VAL A 98 8.00 -7.07 0.02
N PRO A 99 7.88 -8.30 -0.52
CA PRO A 99 6.93 -9.28 -0.02
C PRO A 99 7.16 -9.62 1.46
N GLY A 100 6.07 -9.81 2.20
CA GLY A 100 6.11 -10.23 3.60
C GLY A 100 6.57 -9.16 4.62
N ALA A 101 6.99 -7.97 4.19
CA ALA A 101 7.37 -6.88 5.10
C ALA A 101 6.19 -6.45 6.01
N GLY A 102 4.95 -6.54 5.50
CA GLY A 102 3.73 -6.24 6.25
C GLY A 102 3.51 -7.13 7.48
N LEU A 103 3.90 -8.41 7.42
CA LEU A 103 3.80 -9.32 8.58
C LEU A 103 4.77 -8.95 9.70
N ILE A 104 5.99 -8.56 9.33
CA ILE A 104 6.99 -8.10 10.31
C ILE A 104 6.45 -6.87 11.02
N MET A 105 5.90 -5.91 10.28
CA MET A 105 5.36 -4.68 10.85
C MET A 105 4.09 -4.90 11.67
N LEU A 106 3.30 -5.93 11.37
CA LEU A 106 2.15 -6.32 12.20
C LEU A 106 2.58 -6.67 13.62
N THR A 107 3.76 -7.30 13.82
CA THR A 107 4.27 -7.60 15.18
C THR A 107 4.44 -6.33 16.02
N LEU A 108 4.91 -5.24 15.39
CA LEU A 108 5.10 -3.94 16.03
C LEU A 108 3.75 -3.31 16.42
N VAL A 109 2.76 -3.39 15.54
CA VAL A 109 1.40 -2.88 15.82
C VAL A 109 0.73 -3.66 16.95
N LEU A 110 0.78 -4.99 16.93
CA LEU A 110 0.19 -5.81 17.99
C LEU A 110 0.86 -5.55 19.36
N THR A 111 2.19 -5.44 19.38
CA THR A 111 2.95 -5.13 20.60
C THR A 111 2.56 -3.76 21.16
N SER A 112 2.30 -2.76 20.31
CA SER A 112 1.92 -1.41 20.74
C SER A 112 0.63 -1.34 21.55
N VAL A 113 -0.24 -2.34 21.41
CA VAL A 113 -1.51 -2.45 22.14
C VAL A 113 -1.60 -3.70 23.02
N GLY A 114 -0.48 -4.40 23.23
CA GLY A 114 -0.40 -5.56 24.11
C GLY A 114 -1.18 -6.79 23.62
N LEU A 115 -1.37 -6.92 22.30
CA LEU A 115 -2.02 -8.09 21.69
C LEU A 115 -1.02 -9.25 21.51
N PRO A 116 -1.50 -10.51 21.60
CA PRO A 116 -0.66 -11.70 21.46
C PRO A 116 -0.04 -11.81 20.06
N LEU A 117 1.27 -12.05 20.02
CA LEU A 117 2.02 -12.19 18.76
C LEU A 117 1.70 -13.50 18.04
N GLU A 118 1.16 -14.49 18.75
CA GLU A 118 0.65 -15.74 18.19
C GLU A 118 -0.46 -15.48 17.16
N GLY A 119 -1.18 -14.35 17.27
CA GLY A 119 -2.16 -13.92 16.27
C GLY A 119 -1.55 -13.68 14.88
N VAL A 120 -0.25 -13.40 14.78
CA VAL A 120 0.45 -13.26 13.50
C VAL A 120 0.46 -14.59 12.74
N ALA A 121 0.53 -15.73 13.43
CA ALA A 121 0.50 -17.04 12.80
C ALA A 121 -0.83 -17.31 12.07
N LEU A 122 -1.95 -16.81 12.61
CA LEU A 122 -3.26 -16.90 11.96
C LEU A 122 -3.29 -16.12 10.65
N ILE A 123 -2.72 -14.91 10.65
CA ILE A 123 -2.67 -14.05 9.47
C ILE A 123 -1.65 -14.56 8.44
N ALA A 124 -0.51 -15.09 8.89
CA ALA A 124 0.55 -15.57 8.01
C ALA A 124 0.05 -16.64 7.02
N GLY A 125 -0.93 -17.46 7.41
CA GLY A 125 -1.54 -18.47 6.53
C GLY A 125 -2.30 -17.88 5.33
N ILE A 126 -2.78 -16.65 5.43
CA ILE A 126 -3.52 -15.95 4.36
C ILE A 126 -2.80 -14.69 3.83
N ASP A 127 -1.67 -14.31 4.45
CA ASP A 127 -0.94 -13.08 4.12
C ASP A 127 -0.61 -13.01 2.65
N ARG A 128 -0.30 -14.14 2.01
CA ARG A 128 0.04 -14.15 0.58
C ARG A 128 -1.06 -13.53 -0.28
N ILE A 129 -2.34 -13.75 0.02
CA ILE A 129 -3.48 -13.22 -0.74
C ILE A 129 -3.69 -11.73 -0.37
N LEU A 130 -3.58 -11.40 0.91
CA LEU A 130 -3.71 -10.04 1.40
C LEU A 130 -2.59 -9.12 0.86
N ASP A 131 -1.39 -9.67 0.69
CA ASP A 131 -0.22 -8.97 0.14
C ASP A 131 -0.43 -8.55 -1.32
N MET A 132 -1.10 -9.40 -2.11
CA MET A 132 -1.44 -9.11 -3.50
C MET A 132 -2.34 -7.87 -3.57
N ALA A 133 -3.40 -7.87 -2.76
CA ALA A 133 -4.35 -6.77 -2.72
C ALA A 133 -3.69 -5.48 -2.22
N ARG A 134 -2.95 -5.51 -1.10
CA ARG A 134 -2.32 -4.31 -0.53
C ARG A 134 -1.30 -3.69 -1.48
N THR A 135 -0.46 -4.52 -2.11
CA THR A 135 0.56 -4.02 -3.05
C THR A 135 -0.09 -3.37 -4.26
N SER A 136 -1.12 -4.00 -4.83
CA SER A 136 -1.86 -3.44 -5.96
C SER A 136 -2.52 -2.10 -5.61
N CYS A 137 -3.11 -1.99 -4.41
CA CYS A 137 -3.66 -0.73 -3.90
C CYS A 137 -2.59 0.36 -3.73
N ASN A 138 -1.44 0.05 -3.13
CA ASN A 138 -0.34 1.02 -2.92
C ASN A 138 0.13 1.60 -4.26
N VAL A 139 0.49 0.73 -5.21
CA VAL A 139 1.00 1.15 -6.52
C VAL A 139 -0.05 1.93 -7.32
N THR A 140 -1.32 1.58 -7.18
CA THR A 140 -2.43 2.33 -7.78
C THR A 140 -2.60 3.71 -7.14
N GLY A 141 -2.41 3.82 -5.82
CA GLY A 141 -2.41 5.08 -5.08
C GLY A 141 -1.28 6.01 -5.52
N ASP A 142 -0.07 5.48 -5.71
CA ASP A 142 1.09 6.24 -6.19
C ASP A 142 0.81 6.87 -7.56
N ALA A 143 0.23 6.09 -8.49
CA ALA A 143 -0.13 6.58 -9.81
C ALA A 143 -1.29 7.59 -9.77
N ALA A 144 -2.27 7.39 -8.88
CA ALA A 144 -3.36 8.35 -8.68
C ALA A 144 -2.81 9.69 -8.18
N CYS A 145 -1.89 9.66 -7.21
CA CYS A 145 -1.19 10.84 -6.71
C CYS A 145 -0.40 11.54 -7.83
N ALA A 146 0.36 10.77 -8.62
CA ALA A 146 1.12 11.32 -9.75
C ALA A 146 0.22 11.99 -10.79
N VAL A 147 -0.95 11.43 -11.10
CA VAL A 147 -1.94 12.03 -12.00
C VAL A 147 -2.53 13.32 -11.42
N VAL A 148 -2.85 13.33 -10.12
CA VAL A 148 -3.38 14.54 -9.45
C VAL A 148 -2.34 15.65 -9.47
N VAL A 149 -1.09 15.36 -9.08
CA VAL A 149 0.01 16.32 -9.08
C VAL A 149 0.29 16.83 -10.51
N ALA A 150 0.39 15.94 -11.49
CA ALA A 150 0.57 16.35 -12.88
C ALA A 150 -0.57 17.25 -13.36
N LYS A 151 -1.81 17.01 -12.92
CA LYS A 151 -2.95 17.86 -13.29
C LYS A 151 -2.86 19.24 -12.63
N THR A 152 -2.48 19.32 -11.37
CA THR A 152 -2.37 20.60 -10.64
C THR A 152 -1.21 21.45 -11.13
N GLU A 153 -0.11 20.82 -11.53
CA GLU A 153 1.07 21.50 -12.11
C GLU A 153 0.94 21.80 -13.61
N GLY A 154 -0.17 21.40 -14.25
CA GLY A 154 -0.37 21.61 -15.68
C GLY A 154 0.49 20.72 -16.59
N GLU A 155 1.10 19.67 -16.03
CA GLU A 155 1.97 18.71 -16.73
C GLU A 155 1.25 17.41 -17.14
N LEU A 156 -0.08 17.35 -17.00
CA LEU A 156 -0.88 16.21 -17.47
C LEU A 156 -1.22 16.36 -18.96
N VAL A 157 -0.64 15.49 -19.78
CA VAL A 157 -0.78 15.51 -21.24
C VAL A 157 -1.95 14.63 -21.69
N GLU A 158 -2.62 15.00 -22.77
CA GLU A 158 -3.59 14.11 -23.42
C GLU A 158 -2.88 12.92 -24.09
N VAL A 159 -3.22 11.72 -23.64
CA VAL A 159 -2.80 10.48 -24.28
C VAL A 159 -3.70 10.20 -25.48
N LYS A 160 -3.11 10.17 -26.68
CA LYS A 160 -3.81 9.67 -27.89
C LYS A 160 -3.96 8.15 -27.76
N LYS A 161 -5.20 7.68 -27.77
CA LYS A 161 -5.52 6.24 -27.77
C LYS A 161 -5.13 5.57 -29.08
#